data_AF-A0A7J2JF31-F1
#
_entry.id   AF-A0A7J2JF31-F1
#
_cell.length_a   1.000
_cell.length_b   1.000
_cell.length_c   1.000
_cell.angle_alpha   90.00
_cell.angle_beta   90.00
_cell.angle_gamma   90.00
#
_symmetry.space_group_name_H-M   'P 1'
#
loop_
_entity.id
_entity.type
_entity.pdbx_description
1 polymer ?
#
loop_
_entity_poly.entity_id
_entity_poly.type
_entity_poly.pdbx_seq_one_letter_code
_entity_poly.pdbx_strand_id
1 'polypeptide(L)'
;PYRPFLAFPELCTGCGECVKVCAQKAVTLVGGKPVFRYEQCISCGGCVVRCPTRALAVPEDAIEEFNIRVGRVAAAVVDAFRKWRKPVVYITVAEQITKLCDCVPKPNEIVARDVGFLASTDPVAVDCASIDLIEEYMYPEYGGFASLNGVDPKLHLREASARGAGELEYVLVKL
;
A
#
# COMPACT_ATOMS: atom_id res chain seq x y z
N PRO A 1 -1.08 15.06 0.08
CA PRO A 1 -0.93 14.13 -1.08
C PRO A 1 0.51 13.65 -1.18
N TYR A 2 0.75 12.35 -1.42
CA TYR A 2 2.07 11.72 -1.54
C TYR A 2 2.91 12.40 -2.65
N ARG A 3 3.60 13.49 -2.31
CA ARG A 3 4.37 14.32 -3.26
C ARG A 3 5.83 14.32 -2.83
N PRO A 4 6.74 13.77 -3.63
CA PRO A 4 8.15 13.73 -3.29
C PRO A 4 8.75 15.14 -3.31
N PHE A 5 9.65 15.42 -2.38
CA PHE A 5 10.41 16.66 -2.35
C PHE A 5 11.87 16.40 -1.96
N LEU A 6 12.74 17.37 -2.26
CA LEU A 6 14.14 17.33 -1.85
C LEU A 6 14.26 17.77 -0.40
N ALA A 7 14.35 16.80 0.50
CA ALA A 7 14.41 17.03 1.95
C ALA A 7 15.82 17.39 2.42
N PHE A 8 16.85 16.80 1.80
CA PHE A 8 18.26 16.96 2.20
C PHE A 8 19.09 17.41 0.99
N PRO A 9 19.03 18.71 0.61
CA PRO A 9 19.75 19.23 -0.55
C PRO A 9 21.25 18.93 -0.53
N GLU A 10 21.88 18.93 0.64
CA GLU A 10 23.29 18.65 0.89
C GLU A 10 23.69 17.21 0.55
N LEU A 11 22.78 16.25 0.67
CA LEU A 11 23.02 14.84 0.32
C LEU A 11 22.80 14.58 -1.18
N CYS A 12 22.19 15.51 -1.92
CA CYS A 12 21.89 15.31 -3.33
C CYS A 12 23.12 15.58 -4.21
N THR A 13 23.61 14.52 -4.86
CA THR A 13 24.76 14.55 -5.78
C THR A 13 24.41 14.93 -7.22
N GLY A 14 23.13 15.12 -7.53
CA GLY A 14 22.68 15.38 -8.91
C GLY A 14 22.80 14.20 -9.87
N CYS A 15 22.92 12.96 -9.36
CA CYS A 15 23.11 11.75 -10.17
C CYS A 15 21.98 11.42 -11.18
N GLY A 16 20.78 11.98 -10.97
CA GLY A 16 19.66 11.82 -11.91
C GLY A 16 18.90 10.50 -11.83
N GLU A 17 19.16 9.62 -10.86
CA GLU A 17 18.39 8.36 -10.70
C GLU A 17 16.88 8.60 -10.52
N CYS A 18 16.51 9.68 -9.82
CA CYS A 18 15.11 10.10 -9.67
C CYS A 18 14.44 10.48 -11.01
N VAL A 19 15.21 10.98 -11.98
CA VAL A 19 14.73 11.27 -13.34
C VAL A 19 14.59 9.98 -14.13
N LYS A 20 15.61 9.11 -14.09
CA LYS A 20 15.64 7.83 -14.84
C LYS A 20 14.48 6.90 -14.46
N VAL A 21 14.15 6.79 -13.16
CA VAL A 21 13.05 5.93 -12.69
C VAL A 21 11.66 6.52 -12.97
N CYS A 22 11.55 7.82 -13.25
CA CYS A 22 10.26 8.47 -13.40
C CYS A 22 9.62 8.17 -14.77
N ALA A 23 8.79 7.11 -14.83
CA ALA A 23 8.07 6.74 -16.04
C ALA A 23 7.19 7.88 -16.60
N GLN A 24 6.68 8.76 -15.73
CA GLN A 24 5.86 9.91 -16.11
C GLN A 24 6.67 11.13 -16.55
N LYS A 25 8.01 11.08 -16.50
CA LYS A 25 8.90 12.22 -16.78
C LYS A 25 8.55 13.47 -15.96
N ALA A 26 8.03 13.27 -14.76
CA ALA A 26 7.62 14.32 -13.82
C ALA A 26 8.79 14.92 -13.03
N VAL A 27 10.02 14.42 -13.21
CA VAL A 27 11.23 14.92 -12.54
C VAL A 27 12.24 15.34 -13.59
N THR A 28 12.87 16.49 -13.39
CA THR A 28 14.02 16.98 -14.18
C THR A 28 15.12 17.47 -13.25
N LEU A 29 16.35 17.60 -13.76
CA LEU A 29 17.43 18.26 -13.02
C LEU A 29 17.61 19.69 -13.52
N VAL A 30 17.62 20.66 -12.59
CA VAL A 30 17.97 22.06 -12.85
C VAL A 30 19.04 22.45 -11.84
N GLY A 31 20.19 22.95 -12.31
CA GLY A 31 21.31 23.26 -11.42
C GLY A 31 21.81 22.05 -10.61
N GLY A 32 21.69 20.84 -11.16
CA GLY A 32 22.07 19.60 -10.48
C GLY A 32 21.10 19.15 -9.37
N LYS A 33 19.94 19.80 -9.20
CA LYS A 33 18.93 19.42 -8.21
C LYS A 33 17.60 19.02 -8.87
N PRO A 34 16.85 18.08 -8.28
CA PRO A 34 15.58 17.65 -8.82
C PRO A 34 14.51 18.75 -8.70
N VAL A 35 13.82 18.99 -9.81
CA VAL A 35 12.62 19.83 -9.91
C VAL A 35 11.46 18.94 -10.33
N PHE A 36 10.36 19.01 -9.59
CA PHE A 36 9.18 18.16 -9.76
C PHE A 36 8.05 18.92 -10.46
N ARG A 37 7.48 18.31 -11.51
CA ARG A 37 6.23 18.72 -12.14
C ARG A 37 5.10 17.92 -11.50
N TYR A 38 4.50 18.46 -10.43
CA TYR A 38 3.53 17.73 -9.62
C TYR A 38 2.24 17.38 -10.36
N GLU A 39 1.92 18.10 -11.43
CA GLU A 39 0.75 17.86 -12.28
C GLU A 39 0.89 16.56 -13.08
N GLN A 40 2.13 16.12 -13.35
CA GLN A 40 2.45 14.85 -14.03
C GLN A 40 2.76 13.73 -13.04
N CYS A 41 2.93 14.04 -11.76
CA CYS A 41 3.34 13.08 -10.74
C CYS A 41 2.15 12.21 -10.32
N ILE A 42 2.25 10.91 -10.57
CA ILE A 42 1.25 9.91 -10.13
C ILE A 42 1.48 9.40 -8.71
N SER A 43 2.35 10.05 -7.93
CA SER A 43 2.61 9.71 -6.52
C SER A 43 3.12 8.26 -6.29
N CYS A 44 3.87 7.67 -7.24
CA CYS A 44 4.32 6.27 -7.11
C CYS A 44 5.53 6.05 -6.17
N GLY A 45 6.19 7.12 -5.70
CA GLY A 45 7.35 7.02 -4.78
C GLY A 45 8.65 6.46 -5.35
N GLY A 46 8.69 6.00 -6.60
CA GLY A 46 9.88 5.39 -7.19
C GLY A 46 11.14 6.27 -7.13
N CYS A 47 11.00 7.59 -7.26
CA CYS A 47 12.12 8.53 -7.14
C CYS A 47 12.73 8.57 -5.73
N VAL A 48 11.91 8.46 -4.69
CA VAL A 48 12.36 8.42 -3.28
C VAL A 48 13.08 7.09 -3.02
N VAL A 49 12.45 5.98 -3.38
CA VAL A 49 13.00 4.63 -3.18
C VAL A 49 14.33 4.42 -3.91
N ARG A 50 14.48 4.98 -5.12
CA ARG A 50 15.72 4.84 -5.91
C ARG A 50 16.80 5.87 -5.59
N CYS A 51 16.54 6.87 -4.74
CA CYS A 51 17.55 7.87 -4.42
C CYS A 51 18.70 7.23 -3.62
N PRO A 52 19.91 7.12 -4.20
CA PRO A 52 21.01 6.39 -3.55
C PRO A 52 21.51 7.08 -2.29
N THR A 53 21.36 8.39 -2.20
CA THR A 53 21.77 9.20 -1.05
C THR A 53 20.63 9.53 -0.10
N ARG A 54 19.42 9.01 -0.35
CA ARG A 54 18.21 9.29 0.45
C ARG A 54 17.91 10.79 0.64
N ALA A 55 18.27 11.60 -0.35
CA ALA A 55 18.07 13.05 -0.30
C ALA A 55 16.60 13.48 -0.49
N LEU A 56 15.76 12.58 -0.99
CA LEU A 56 14.34 12.82 -1.25
C LEU A 56 13.49 12.24 -0.12
N ALA A 57 12.38 12.90 0.20
CA ALA A 57 11.38 12.42 1.15
C ALA A 57 9.96 12.62 0.60
N VAL A 58 8.98 12.10 1.34
CA VAL A 58 7.55 12.34 1.17
C VAL A 58 7.00 12.90 2.48
N PRO A 59 5.82 13.55 2.47
CA PRO A 59 5.16 14.00 3.69
C PRO A 59 5.01 12.88 4.73
N GLU A 60 4.98 13.22 6.01
CA GLU A 60 4.88 12.24 7.10
C GLU A 60 3.58 11.41 7.01
N ASP A 61 2.48 12.04 6.60
CA ASP A 61 1.15 11.43 6.41
C ASP A 61 1.03 10.60 5.12
N ALA A 62 2.11 10.45 4.34
CA ALA A 62 2.02 9.91 3.00
C ALA A 62 1.64 8.42 2.97
N ILE A 63 2.04 7.63 3.97
CA ILE A 63 1.68 6.20 4.09
C ILE A 63 0.19 6.05 4.42
N GLU A 64 -0.35 6.90 5.29
CA GLU A 64 -1.77 6.91 5.64
C GLU A 64 -2.63 7.30 4.44
N GLU A 65 -2.26 8.40 3.77
CA GLU A 65 -2.92 8.88 2.56
C GLU A 65 -2.89 7.83 1.42
N PHE A 66 -1.81 7.03 1.32
CA PHE A 66 -1.77 5.92 0.38
C PHE A 66 -2.81 4.84 0.72
N ASN A 67 -2.91 4.42 1.98
CA ASN A 67 -3.90 3.44 2.44
C ASN A 67 -5.34 3.92 2.20
N ILE A 68 -5.63 5.19 2.50
CA ILE A 68 -6.92 5.81 2.22
C ILE A 68 -7.24 5.74 0.71
N ARG A 69 -6.28 6.03 -0.17
CA ARG A 69 -6.51 5.93 -1.62
C ARG A 69 -6.80 4.50 -2.07
N VAL A 70 -6.12 3.50 -1.51
CA VAL A 70 -6.41 2.08 -1.80
C VAL A 70 -7.86 1.75 -1.45
N GLY A 71 -8.31 2.09 -0.24
CA GLY A 71 -9.70 1.88 0.19
C GLY A 71 -10.71 2.58 -0.70
N ARG A 72 -10.43 3.83 -1.09
CA ARG A 72 -11.29 4.63 -1.99
C ARG A 72 -11.43 4.01 -3.38
N VAL A 73 -10.33 3.56 -3.98
CA VAL A 73 -10.35 2.95 -5.32
C VAL A 73 -11.07 1.60 -5.27
N ALA A 74 -10.79 0.78 -4.25
CA ALA A 74 -11.50 -0.48 -4.04
C ALA A 74 -13.02 -0.27 -3.95
N ALA A 75 -13.47 0.70 -3.14
CA ALA A 75 -14.89 1.03 -3.03
C ALA A 75 -15.52 1.46 -4.37
N ALA A 76 -14.81 2.25 -5.17
CA ALA A 76 -15.30 2.68 -6.49
C ALA A 76 -15.48 1.48 -7.46
N VAL A 77 -14.58 0.50 -7.41
CA VAL A 77 -14.69 -0.73 -8.20
C VAL A 77 -15.89 -1.57 -7.74
N VAL A 78 -16.05 -1.75 -6.42
CA VAL A 78 -17.18 -2.48 -5.84
C VAL A 78 -18.52 -1.84 -6.23
N ASP A 79 -18.62 -0.51 -6.14
CA ASP A 79 -19.80 0.25 -6.55
C ASP A 79 -20.12 0.05 -8.04
N ALA A 80 -19.12 0.03 -8.92
CA ALA A 80 -19.32 -0.24 -10.35
C ALA A 80 -19.92 -1.64 -10.60
N PHE A 81 -19.38 -2.68 -9.95
CA PHE A 81 -19.93 -4.04 -10.08
C PHE A 81 -21.36 -4.17 -9.56
N ARG A 82 -21.68 -3.49 -8.44
CA ARG A 82 -23.03 -3.44 -7.89
C ARG A 82 -24.01 -2.73 -8.83
N LYS A 83 -23.61 -1.60 -9.42
CA LYS A 83 -24.40 -0.88 -10.43
C LYS A 83 -24.69 -1.74 -11.67
N TRP A 84 -23.73 -2.58 -12.06
CA TRP A 84 -23.92 -3.54 -13.15
C TRP A 84 -24.69 -4.81 -12.76
N ARG A 85 -25.12 -4.92 -11.50
CA ARG A 85 -25.85 -6.07 -10.93
C ARG A 85 -25.11 -7.40 -11.17
N LYS A 86 -23.77 -7.37 -11.13
CA LYS A 86 -22.92 -8.55 -11.29
C LYS A 86 -22.60 -9.14 -9.91
N PRO A 87 -22.93 -10.41 -9.65
CA PRO A 87 -22.48 -11.06 -8.43
C PRO A 87 -20.95 -11.19 -8.45
N VAL A 88 -20.31 -10.90 -7.32
CA VAL A 88 -18.86 -11.02 -7.13
C VAL A 88 -18.61 -11.83 -5.86
N VAL A 89 -17.66 -12.75 -5.94
CA VAL A 89 -17.11 -13.48 -4.79
C VAL A 89 -15.65 -13.08 -4.68
N TYR A 90 -15.22 -12.74 -3.47
CA TYR A 90 -13.86 -12.37 -3.13
C TYR A 90 -13.20 -13.57 -2.47
N ILE A 91 -12.00 -13.92 -2.93
CA ILE A 91 -11.22 -15.05 -2.43
C ILE A 91 -9.83 -14.51 -2.08
N THR A 92 -9.40 -14.72 -0.85
CA THR A 92 -8.06 -14.39 -0.38
C THR A 92 -7.27 -15.67 -0.15
N VAL A 93 -6.06 -15.70 -0.70
CA VAL A 93 -5.08 -16.77 -0.47
C VAL A 93 -4.00 -16.19 0.44
N ALA A 94 -4.04 -16.54 1.72
CA ALA A 94 -3.13 -16.05 2.73
C ALA A 94 -2.02 -17.08 2.97
N GLU A 95 -1.08 -17.11 2.03
CA GLU A 95 0.10 -17.99 2.00
C GLU A 95 1.37 -17.17 1.73
N GLN A 96 2.52 -17.64 2.23
CA GLN A 96 3.83 -17.02 2.06
C GLN A 96 3.84 -15.53 2.43
N ILE A 97 3.30 -15.19 3.62
CA ILE A 97 3.15 -13.80 4.05
C ILE A 97 4.53 -13.15 4.24
N THR A 98 4.87 -12.19 3.39
CA THR A 98 6.17 -11.49 3.41
C THR A 98 6.13 -10.09 4.01
N LYS A 99 7.28 -9.63 4.53
CA LYS A 99 7.45 -8.30 5.12
C LYS A 99 7.23 -7.12 4.16
N LEU A 100 7.61 -7.25 2.89
CA LEU A 100 7.53 -6.18 1.91
C LEU A 100 6.71 -6.62 0.70
N CYS A 101 6.12 -5.66 -0.02
CA CYS A 101 5.39 -5.93 -1.25
C CYS A 101 6.29 -6.58 -2.32
N ASP A 102 5.69 -7.37 -3.19
CA ASP A 102 6.35 -8.05 -4.33
C ASP A 102 7.04 -7.08 -5.31
N CYS A 103 6.68 -5.81 -5.26
CA CYS A 103 7.36 -4.74 -5.99
C CYS A 103 8.82 -4.52 -5.53
N VAL A 104 9.21 -5.04 -4.37
CA VAL A 104 10.58 -4.99 -3.85
C VAL A 104 11.36 -6.19 -4.42
N PRO A 105 12.40 -5.97 -5.24
CA PRO A 105 13.07 -7.03 -6.00
C PRO A 105 14.05 -7.88 -5.16
N LYS A 106 13.87 -7.95 -3.84
CA LYS A 106 14.74 -8.71 -2.93
C LYS A 106 13.93 -9.84 -2.29
N PRO A 107 14.57 -10.99 -1.98
CA PRO A 107 13.94 -12.01 -1.15
C PRO A 107 13.43 -11.38 0.15
N ASN A 108 12.14 -11.55 0.41
CA ASN A 108 11.49 -10.98 1.57
C ASN A 108 11.37 -12.01 2.69
N GLU A 109 11.56 -11.55 3.92
CA GLU A 109 11.35 -12.36 5.11
C GLU A 109 9.87 -12.78 5.22
N ILE A 110 9.63 -14.04 5.57
CA ILE A 110 8.31 -14.56 5.89
C ILE A 110 7.99 -14.17 7.32
N VAL A 111 6.87 -13.46 7.52
CA VAL A 111 6.50 -12.88 8.82
C VAL A 111 5.39 -13.64 9.54
N ALA A 112 4.65 -14.50 8.85
CA ALA A 112 3.59 -15.30 9.43
C ALA A 112 3.52 -16.68 8.76
N ARG A 113 2.97 -17.67 9.48
CA ARG A 113 2.61 -18.97 8.90
C ARG A 113 1.40 -18.81 7.97
N ASP A 114 1.27 -19.73 7.02
CA ASP A 114 0.13 -19.78 6.12
C ASP A 114 -1.19 -19.94 6.89
N VAL A 115 -2.19 -19.15 6.51
CA VAL A 115 -3.56 -19.20 7.03
C VAL A 115 -4.44 -20.06 6.12
N GLY A 116 -4.19 -20.03 4.81
CA GLY A 116 -4.94 -20.76 3.79
C GLY A 116 -5.92 -19.87 3.03
N PHE A 117 -7.10 -20.40 2.72
CA PHE A 117 -8.09 -19.75 1.85
C PHE A 117 -9.23 -19.13 2.65
N LEU A 118 -9.58 -17.89 2.31
CA LEU A 118 -10.76 -17.21 2.81
C LEU A 118 -11.64 -16.80 1.64
N ALA A 119 -12.96 -16.79 1.84
CA ALA A 119 -13.90 -16.35 0.81
C ALA A 119 -15.10 -15.63 1.43
N SER A 120 -15.61 -14.62 0.72
CA SER A 120 -16.81 -13.89 1.10
C SER A 120 -17.47 -13.24 -0.12
N THR A 121 -18.74 -12.87 -0.01
CA THR A 121 -19.39 -11.94 -0.93
C THR A 121 -19.18 -10.48 -0.53
N ASP A 122 -18.60 -10.24 0.64
CA ASP A 122 -18.23 -8.92 1.16
C ASP A 122 -16.69 -8.76 1.15
N PRO A 123 -16.15 -7.79 0.38
CA PRO A 123 -14.71 -7.61 0.24
C PRO A 123 -14.05 -7.07 1.51
N VAL A 124 -14.74 -6.20 2.26
CA VAL A 124 -14.18 -5.62 3.49
C VAL A 124 -14.12 -6.69 4.57
N ALA A 125 -15.15 -7.51 4.69
CA ALA A 125 -15.21 -8.59 5.66
C ALA A 125 -14.11 -9.64 5.46
N VAL A 126 -13.85 -10.08 4.21
CA VAL A 126 -12.80 -11.08 3.94
C VAL A 126 -11.41 -10.54 4.20
N ASP A 127 -11.15 -9.27 3.88
CA ASP A 127 -9.85 -8.64 4.15
C ASP A 127 -9.65 -8.37 5.65
N CYS A 128 -10.70 -7.96 6.38
CA CYS A 128 -10.68 -7.87 7.85
C CYS A 128 -10.31 -9.22 8.47
N ALA A 129 -11.00 -10.29 8.08
CA ALA A 129 -10.73 -11.65 8.57
C ALA A 129 -9.32 -12.12 8.20
N SER A 130 -8.84 -11.78 7.00
CA SER A 130 -7.49 -12.12 6.55
C SER A 130 -6.44 -11.45 7.41
N ILE A 131 -6.56 -10.15 7.65
CA ILE A 131 -5.60 -9.39 8.50
C ILE A 131 -5.60 -9.96 9.92
N ASP A 132 -6.77 -10.17 10.52
CA ASP A 132 -6.87 -10.68 11.89
C ASP A 132 -6.24 -12.07 12.02
N LEU A 133 -6.57 -12.99 11.11
CA LEU A 133 -6.01 -14.33 11.13
C LEU A 133 -4.51 -14.34 10.81
N ILE A 134 -4.02 -13.47 9.93
CA ILE A 134 -2.58 -13.40 9.68
C ILE A 134 -1.84 -12.89 10.92
N GLU A 135 -2.37 -11.91 11.65
CA GLU A 135 -1.76 -11.45 12.90
C GLU A 135 -1.75 -12.54 13.99
N GLU A 136 -2.77 -13.40 14.06
CA GLU A 136 -2.77 -14.58 14.94
C GLU A 136 -1.68 -15.61 14.59
N TYR A 137 -1.28 -15.67 13.32
CA TYR A 137 -0.28 -16.63 12.81
C TYR A 137 1.11 -15.99 12.63
N MET A 138 1.25 -14.71 12.96
CA MET A 138 2.48 -13.93 12.83
C MET A 138 3.53 -14.41 13.85
N TYR A 139 4.80 -14.43 13.43
CA TYR A 139 5.88 -14.78 14.34
C TYR A 139 6.07 -13.70 15.41
N PRO A 140 6.28 -14.07 16.69
CA PRO A 140 6.23 -13.14 17.83
C PRO A 140 7.17 -11.93 17.72
N GLU A 141 8.31 -12.06 17.05
CA GLU A 141 9.29 -10.99 16.86
C GLU A 141 8.76 -9.78 16.06
N TYR A 142 7.68 -9.93 15.31
CA TYR A 142 7.11 -8.86 14.49
C TYR A 142 6.00 -8.07 15.20
N GLY A 143 5.36 -8.62 16.23
CA GLY A 143 4.38 -7.95 17.10
C GLY A 143 3.04 -7.56 16.46
N GLY A 144 2.88 -7.68 15.14
CA GLY A 144 1.67 -7.31 14.38
C GLY A 144 2.00 -6.40 13.18
N PHE A 145 1.05 -6.21 12.27
CA PHE A 145 1.28 -5.38 11.08
C PHE A 145 1.48 -3.90 11.41
N ALA A 146 0.80 -3.39 12.44
CA ALA A 146 0.97 -2.02 12.89
C ALA A 146 2.40 -1.77 13.38
N SER A 147 2.95 -2.68 14.18
CA SER A 147 4.33 -2.63 14.66
C SER A 147 5.35 -2.80 13.53
N LEU A 148 5.06 -3.69 12.58
CA LEU A 148 5.94 -3.98 11.45
C LEU A 148 6.04 -2.80 10.46
N ASN A 149 4.91 -2.14 10.18
CA ASN A 149 4.80 -1.16 9.09
C ASN A 149 4.64 0.29 9.57
N GLY A 150 4.41 0.52 10.86
CA GLY A 150 4.22 1.87 11.43
C GLY A 150 2.93 2.56 10.99
N VAL A 151 1.93 1.79 10.52
CA VAL A 151 0.61 2.29 10.09
C VAL A 151 -0.45 1.27 10.46
N ASP A 152 -1.65 1.74 10.76
CA ASP A 152 -2.81 0.87 11.01
C ASP A 152 -3.13 0.00 9.78
N PRO A 153 -3.08 -1.33 9.90
CA PRO A 153 -3.29 -2.24 8.77
C PRO A 153 -4.73 -2.20 8.21
N LYS A 154 -5.70 -1.72 8.99
CA LYS A 154 -7.13 -1.69 8.61
C LYS A 154 -7.58 -0.32 8.10
N LEU A 155 -6.67 0.65 7.94
CA LEU A 155 -7.03 2.02 7.51
C LEU A 155 -7.76 2.04 6.16
N HIS A 156 -7.28 1.26 5.18
CA HIS A 156 -7.91 1.15 3.87
C HIS A 156 -9.30 0.49 3.93
N LEU A 157 -9.49 -0.48 4.84
CA LEU A 157 -10.78 -1.15 5.06
C LEU A 157 -11.83 -0.22 5.65
N ARG A 158 -11.45 0.63 6.62
CA ARG A 158 -12.38 1.65 7.16
C ARG A 158 -12.79 2.67 6.11
N GLU A 159 -11.85 3.12 5.29
CA GLU A 159 -12.14 4.06 4.20
C GLU A 159 -13.05 3.43 3.12
N ALA A 160 -12.85 2.15 2.81
CA ALA A 160 -13.70 1.39 1.89
C ALA A 160 -15.12 1.16 2.47
N SER A 161 -15.21 0.73 3.73
CA SER A 161 -16.47 0.52 4.44
C SER A 161 -17.29 1.81 4.57
N ALA A 162 -16.66 2.93 4.89
CA ALA A 162 -17.30 4.25 4.95
C ALA A 162 -17.92 4.71 3.60
N ARG A 163 -17.50 4.09 2.48
CA ARG A 163 -18.07 4.29 1.14
C ARG A 163 -19.06 3.20 0.73
N GLY A 164 -19.41 2.33 1.67
CA GLY A 164 -20.35 1.24 1.48
C GLY A 164 -19.76 0.03 0.76
N ALA A 165 -18.44 -0.12 0.62
CA ALA A 165 -17.86 -1.28 -0.07
C ALA A 165 -18.17 -2.62 0.63
N GLY A 166 -18.39 -2.59 1.94
CA GLY A 166 -18.63 -3.75 2.77
C GLY A 166 -18.54 -3.43 4.26
N GLU A 167 -18.68 -4.45 5.09
CA GLU A 167 -18.71 -4.32 6.56
C GLU A 167 -17.37 -4.66 7.21
N LEU A 168 -17.04 -3.93 8.28
CA LEU A 168 -15.84 -4.20 9.09
C LEU A 168 -15.99 -5.43 9.98
N GLU A 169 -17.23 -5.72 10.39
CA GLU A 169 -17.58 -6.88 11.21
C GLU A 169 -17.85 -8.10 10.33
N TYR A 170 -17.49 -9.28 10.85
CA TYR A 170 -17.67 -10.55 10.14
C TYR A 170 -17.89 -11.69 11.12
N VAL A 171 -18.42 -12.80 10.61
CA VAL A 171 -18.53 -14.07 11.33
C VAL A 171 -17.69 -15.10 10.59
N LEU A 172 -16.71 -15.68 11.27
CA LEU A 172 -15.88 -16.72 10.69
C LEU A 172 -16.62 -18.07 10.75
N VAL A 173 -16.85 -18.67 9.58
CA VAL A 173 -17.39 -20.02 9.44
C VAL A 173 -16.29 -20.93 8.91
N LYS A 174 -15.87 -21.92 9.70
CA LYS A 174 -14.91 -22.93 9.27
C LYS A 174 -15.67 -24.07 8.59
N LEU A 175 -15.27 -24.40 7.37
CA LEU A 175 -15.83 -25.48 6.54
C LEU A 175 -15.03 -26.78 6.73
#